data_AF-A0A1H7WTP1-F1
#
_entry.id   AF-A0A1H7WTP1-F1
#
_cell.length_a   1.000
_cell.length_b   1.000
_cell.length_c   1.000
_cell.angle_alpha   90.00
_cell.angle_beta   90.00
_cell.angle_gamma   90.00
#
_symmetry.space_group_name_H-M   'P 1'
#
loop_
_entity.id
_entity.type
_entity.pdbx_description
1 polymer ?
#
loop_
_entity_poly.entity_id
_entity_poly.type
_entity_poly.pdbx_seq_one_letter_code
_entity_poly.pdbx_strand_id
1 'polypeptide(L)'
;MENGYTAGWPGIMRGAGAYDDEATHAREVLRRVTEAFARAGRPMGHDHYGAELEKSFPQLKADVIDAFHAHIADLDRTRDGLRVTAAGYRAADAPEA
;
A
#
# COMPACT_ATOMS: atom_id res chain seq x y z
N MET A 1 -32.13 2.19 24.27
CA MET A 1 -30.97 1.31 24.05
C MET A 1 -30.11 2.04 23.04
N GLU A 2 -29.02 2.64 23.52
CA GLU A 2 -28.12 3.45 22.71
C GLU A 2 -27.18 2.48 21.98
N ASN A 3 -27.36 2.33 20.66
CA ASN A 3 -26.71 1.29 19.88
C ASN A 3 -25.18 1.46 19.91
N GLY A 4 -24.46 0.55 20.60
CA GLY A 4 -23.00 0.50 20.57
C GLY A 4 -22.40 0.29 19.17
N TYR A 5 -23.23 -0.07 18.19
CA TYR A 5 -22.85 -0.30 16.79
C TYR A 5 -22.58 1.00 16.01
N THR A 6 -23.31 2.09 16.27
CA THR A 6 -23.04 3.41 15.65
C THR A 6 -21.75 4.05 16.17
N ALA A 7 -21.25 3.67 17.34
CA ALA A 7 -19.96 4.15 17.86
C ALA A 7 -18.76 3.46 17.19
N GLY A 8 -18.91 2.22 16.71
CA GLY A 8 -17.86 1.46 16.01
C GLY A 8 -17.66 1.88 14.55
N TRP A 9 -18.74 2.26 13.86
CA TRP A 9 -18.71 2.61 12.43
C TRP A 9 -17.77 3.80 12.08
N PRO A 10 -17.79 4.94 12.80
CA PRO A 10 -16.84 6.03 12.57
C PRO A 10 -15.39 5.63 12.83
N GLY A 11 -15.15 4.70 13.76
CA GLY A 11 -13.82 4.15 14.04
C GLY A 11 -13.29 3.33 12.88
N ILE A 12 -14.11 2.43 12.32
CA ILE A 12 -13.77 1.58 11.17
C ILE A 12 -13.52 2.43 9.92
N MET A 13 -14.35 3.45 9.69
CA MET A 13 -14.18 4.36 8.55
C MET A 13 -12.91 5.22 8.66
N ARG A 14 -12.56 5.69 9.86
CA ARG A 14 -11.27 6.37 10.10
C ARG A 14 -10.09 5.43 9.85
N GLY A 15 -10.19 4.18 10.30
CA GLY A 15 -9.17 3.15 10.01
C GLY A 15 -9.00 2.94 8.51
N ALA A 16 -10.10 2.76 7.77
CA ALA A 16 -10.06 2.60 6.32
C ALA A 16 -9.45 3.82 5.60
N GLY A 17 -9.70 5.04 6.10
CA GLY A 17 -9.06 6.26 5.58
C GLY A 17 -7.55 6.27 5.77
N ALA A 18 -7.07 5.88 6.95
CA ALA A 18 -5.63 5.80 7.22
C ALA A 18 -4.90 4.82 6.28
N TYR A 19 -5.49 3.66 6.00
CA TYR A 19 -4.93 2.70 5.03
C TYR A 19 -4.95 3.24 3.59
N ASP A 20 -5.92 4.09 3.22
CA ASP A 20 -5.99 4.72 1.90
C ASP A 20 -4.92 5.81 1.73
N ASP A 21 -4.69 6.59 2.78
CA ASP A 21 -3.61 7.59 2.84
C ASP A 21 -2.23 6.91 2.75
N GLU A 22 -2.04 5.82 3.49
CA GLU A 22 -0.80 5.03 3.48
C GLU A 22 -0.56 4.37 2.12
N ALA A 23 -1.60 3.79 1.50
CA ALA A 23 -1.50 3.22 0.15
C ALA A 23 -1.16 4.28 -0.89
N THR A 24 -1.74 5.48 -0.77
CA THR A 24 -1.42 6.62 -1.64
C THR A 24 0.04 7.04 -1.47
N HIS A 25 0.50 7.16 -0.22
CA HIS A 25 1.89 7.48 0.06
C HIS A 25 2.86 6.43 -0.50
N ALA A 26 2.57 5.14 -0.30
CA ALA A 26 3.39 4.04 -0.81
C ALA A 26 3.48 4.05 -2.35
N ARG A 27 2.39 4.36 -3.06
CA ARG A 27 2.38 4.53 -4.53
C ARG A 27 3.25 5.71 -4.97
N GLU A 28 3.22 6.83 -4.24
CA GLU A 28 4.11 7.96 -4.54
C GLU A 28 5.58 7.61 -4.36
N VAL A 29 5.92 6.91 -3.28
CA VAL A 29 7.29 6.46 -3.01
C VAL A 29 7.75 5.49 -4.11
N LEU A 30 6.93 4.50 -4.46
CA LEU A 30 7.22 3.56 -5.55
C LEU A 30 7.48 4.30 -6.87
N ARG A 31 6.67 5.31 -7.21
CA ARG A 31 6.91 6.15 -8.39
C ARG A 31 8.28 6.82 -8.33
N ARG A 32 8.62 7.47 -7.21
CA ARG A 32 9.92 8.15 -7.03
C ARG A 32 11.10 7.19 -7.10
N VAL A 33 10.97 6.00 -6.51
CA VAL A 33 11.98 4.93 -6.56
C VAL A 33 12.16 4.44 -8.00
N THR A 34 11.08 4.20 -8.72
CA THR A 34 11.12 3.77 -10.13
C THR A 34 11.79 4.82 -11.00
N GLU A 35 11.47 6.11 -10.80
CA GLU A 35 12.14 7.22 -11.48
C GLU A 35 13.62 7.34 -11.10
N ALA A 36 13.99 7.08 -9.84
CA ALA A 36 15.39 7.06 -9.41
C ALA A 36 16.16 5.95 -10.13
N PHE A 37 15.61 4.73 -10.20
CA PHE A 37 16.18 3.64 -10.99
C PHE A 37 16.29 3.96 -12.48
N ALA A 38 15.30 4.65 -13.06
CA ALA A 38 15.34 5.07 -14.46
C ALA A 38 16.41 6.15 -14.72
N ARG A 39 16.55 7.12 -13.80
CA ARG A 39 17.55 8.20 -13.89
C ARG A 39 18.97 7.73 -13.62
N ALA A 40 19.14 6.73 -12.77
CA ALA A 40 20.46 6.25 -12.36
C ALA A 40 21.29 5.67 -13.52
N GLY A 41 20.66 5.28 -14.65
CA GLY A 41 21.39 4.72 -15.79
C GLY A 41 22.26 3.51 -15.41
N ARG A 42 23.39 3.30 -16.09
CA ARG A 42 24.50 2.44 -15.62
C ARG A 42 25.37 3.29 -14.68
N PRO A 43 25.20 3.22 -13.36
CA PRO A 43 25.79 4.20 -12.45
C PRO A 43 27.19 3.80 -11.97
N MET A 44 27.67 2.61 -12.32
CA MET A 44 28.81 2.01 -11.62
C MET A 44 29.99 1.90 -12.55
N GLY A 45 31.06 2.59 -12.18
CA GLY A 45 32.29 2.69 -12.94
C GLY A 45 32.90 1.33 -13.27
N HIS A 46 33.92 1.35 -14.12
CA HIS A 46 34.60 0.19 -14.68
C HIS A 46 35.45 -0.61 -13.66
N ASP A 47 35.12 -0.53 -12.37
CA ASP A 47 35.74 -1.36 -11.34
C ASP A 47 35.00 -2.71 -11.20
N HIS A 48 35.69 -3.66 -10.58
CA HIS A 48 35.20 -5.03 -10.43
C HIS A 48 33.92 -5.11 -9.57
N TYR A 49 33.70 -4.11 -8.70
CA TYR A 49 32.52 -4.02 -7.85
C TYR A 49 31.31 -3.51 -8.63
N GLY A 50 31.49 -2.50 -9.48
CA GLY A 50 30.48 -1.95 -10.37
C GLY A 50 30.00 -2.94 -11.41
N ALA A 51 30.89 -3.79 -11.95
CA ALA A 51 30.52 -4.85 -12.88
C ALA A 51 29.67 -5.97 -12.24
N GLU A 52 29.95 -6.32 -10.97
CA GLU A 52 29.12 -7.29 -10.24
C GLU A 52 27.79 -6.69 -9.82
N LEU A 53 27.77 -5.41 -9.43
CA LEU A 53 26.53 -4.72 -9.11
C LEU A 53 25.66 -4.52 -10.35
N GLU A 54 26.23 -4.24 -11.52
CA GLU A 54 25.47 -4.18 -12.78
C GLU A 54 24.72 -5.49 -13.09
N LYS A 55 25.28 -6.65 -12.70
CA LYS A 55 24.61 -7.95 -12.92
C LYS A 55 23.42 -8.14 -11.99
N SER A 56 23.53 -7.72 -10.74
CA SER A 56 22.48 -7.88 -9.73
C SER A 56 21.46 -6.74 -9.72
N PHE A 57 21.79 -5.59 -10.30
CA PHE A 57 20.96 -4.39 -10.31
C PHE A 57 19.55 -4.59 -10.90
N PRO A 58 19.35 -5.32 -12.01
CA PRO A 58 18.01 -5.59 -12.53
C PRO A 58 17.16 -6.41 -11.55
N GLN A 59 17.74 -7.41 -10.91
CA GLN A 59 17.04 -8.25 -9.93
C GLN A 59 16.72 -7.45 -8.67
N LEU A 60 17.68 -6.69 -8.15
CA LEU A 60 17.48 -5.82 -7.00
C LEU A 60 16.35 -4.81 -7.24
N LYS A 61 16.30 -4.22 -8.43
CA LYS A 61 15.20 -3.33 -8.84
C LYS A 61 13.86 -4.05 -8.84
N ALA A 62 13.79 -5.26 -9.41
CA ALA A 62 12.58 -6.06 -9.44
C ALA A 62 12.10 -6.40 -8.02
N ASP A 63 12.99 -6.89 -7.16
CA ASP A 63 12.67 -7.27 -5.78
C ASP A 63 12.13 -6.08 -4.97
N VAL A 64 12.72 -4.90 -5.13
CA VAL A 64 12.25 -3.67 -4.47
C VAL A 64 10.84 -3.29 -4.95
N ILE A 65 10.61 -3.31 -6.26
CA ILE A 65 9.30 -2.96 -6.85
C ILE A 65 8.23 -3.97 -6.40
N ASP A 66 8.55 -5.26 -6.41
CA ASP A 66 7.62 -6.32 -6.01
C ASP A 66 7.26 -6.22 -4.53
N ALA A 67 8.21 -5.87 -3.66
CA ALA A 67 7.94 -5.63 -2.25
C ALA A 67 6.97 -4.45 -2.04
N PHE A 68 7.12 -3.35 -2.81
CA PHE A 68 6.17 -2.24 -2.77
C PHE A 68 4.77 -2.67 -3.24
N HIS A 69 4.68 -3.41 -4.34
CA HIS A 69 3.39 -3.91 -4.83
C HIS A 69 2.69 -4.82 -3.81
N ALA A 70 3.43 -5.73 -3.18
CA ALA A 70 2.90 -6.61 -2.16
C ALA A 70 2.35 -5.83 -0.95
N HIS A 71 3.07 -4.81 -0.50
CA HIS A 71 2.64 -3.95 0.59
C HIS A 71 1.40 -3.13 0.25
N ILE A 72 1.38 -2.48 -0.93
CA ILE A 72 0.20 -1.71 -1.40
C ILE A 72 -1.03 -2.61 -1.51
N ALA A 73 -0.88 -3.83 -2.04
CA ALA A 73 -1.97 -4.79 -2.15
C ALA A 73 -2.54 -5.21 -0.78
N ASP A 74 -1.68 -5.28 0.25
CA ASP A 74 -2.13 -5.58 1.61
C ASP A 74 -2.89 -4.41 2.26
N LEU A 75 -2.43 -3.18 2.04
CA LEU A 75 -3.14 -1.97 2.48
C LEU A 75 -4.52 -1.87 1.81
N ASP A 76 -4.59 -2.08 0.49
CA ASP A 76 -5.85 -2.07 -0.27
C ASP A 76 -6.81 -3.16 0.24
N ARG A 77 -6.32 -4.39 0.47
CA ARG A 77 -7.11 -5.50 1.00
C ARG A 77 -7.68 -5.17 2.39
N THR A 78 -6.85 -4.59 3.26
CA THR A 78 -7.25 -4.22 4.62
C THR A 78 -8.30 -3.11 4.60
N ARG A 79 -8.09 -2.07 3.78
CA ARG A 79 -9.07 -1.01 3.54
C ARG A 79 -10.42 -1.58 3.08
N ASP A 80 -10.40 -2.47 2.09
CA ASP A 80 -11.63 -3.04 1.52
C ASP A 80 -12.36 -3.93 2.53
N GLY A 81 -11.63 -4.71 3.33
CA GLY A 81 -12.19 -5.48 4.44
C GLY A 81 -12.87 -4.59 5.50
N LEU A 82 -12.26 -3.45 5.85
CA LEU A 82 -12.84 -2.48 6.78
C LEU A 82 -14.10 -1.82 6.19
N ARG A 83 -14.10 -1.47 4.90
CA ARG A 83 -15.28 -0.91 4.21
C ARG A 83 -16.44 -1.91 4.17
N VAL A 84 -16.18 -3.18 3.87
CA VAL A 84 -17.19 -4.25 3.90
C VAL A 84 -17.74 -4.43 5.31
N THR A 85 -16.87 -4.44 6.31
CA THR A 85 -17.28 -4.55 7.72
C THR A 85 -18.15 -3.37 8.14
N ALA A 86 -17.78 -2.15 7.78
CA ALA A 86 -18.56 -0.95 8.05
C ALA A 86 -19.94 -0.98 7.35
N ALA A 87 -20.01 -1.49 6.11
CA ALA A 87 -21.27 -1.67 5.40
C ALA A 87 -22.18 -2.71 6.12
N GLY A 88 -21.60 -3.79 6.63
CA GLY A 88 -22.32 -4.79 7.43
C GLY A 88 -22.93 -4.21 8.71
N TYR A 89 -22.17 -3.40 9.46
CA TYR A 89 -22.70 -2.71 10.64
C TYR A 89 -23.84 -1.74 10.29
N ARG A 90 -23.69 -0.98 9.20
CA ARG A 90 -24.74 -0.06 8.74
C ARG A 90 -26.02 -0.80 8.32
N ALA A 91 -25.90 -1.96 7.69
CA ALA A 91 -27.05 -2.79 7.31
C ALA A 91 -27.75 -3.41 8.53
N ALA A 92 -27.00 -3.81 9.55
CA ALA A 92 -27.56 -4.34 10.80
C ALA A 92 -28.31 -3.27 11.62
N ASP A 93 -27.89 -2.00 11.53
CA ASP A 93 -28.57 -0.85 12.16
C ASP A 93 -29.77 -0.32 11.35
N ALA A 94 -30.03 -0.85 10.15
CA ALA A 94 -31.24 -0.58 9.39
C ALA A 94 -32.26 -1.70 9.64
N PRO A 95 -33.15 -1.60 10.65
CA PRO A 95 -34.25 -2.54 10.78
C PRO A 95 -35.10 -2.46 9.50
N GLU A 96 -35.55 -3.62 9.03
CA GLU A 96 -36.46 -3.77 7.88
C GLU A 96 -37.54 -2.68 7.92
N ALA A 97 -37.61 -1.87 6.85
CA ALA A 97 -38.72 -0.97 6.59
C ALA A 97 -39.90 -1.75 5.99
#